data_AF-A0A5B7E3L7-F1
#
_entry.id   AF-A0A5B7E3L7-F1
#
_cell.length_a   1.000
_cell.length_b   1.000
_cell.length_c   1.000
_cell.angle_alpha   90.00
_cell.angle_beta   90.00
_cell.angle_gamma   90.00
#
_symmetry.space_group_name_H-M   'P 1'
#
loop_
_entity.id
_entity.type
_entity.pdbx_description
1 polymer ?
#
loop_
_entity_poly.entity_id
_entity_poly.type
_entity_poly.pdbx_seq_one_letter_code
_entity_poly.pdbx_strand_id
1 'polypeptide(L)'
;MSNSGKFDDLTKQLITHLLGFKEDEENFIRSEQFVLSNLLYHHCLAVNSHAVRRSIDGLALKFTIHGQHQRASRLKDLTQKFVASPIFKDHHEA
;
A
#
# COMPACT_ATOMS: atom_id res chain seq x y z
N MET A 1 -14.23 -15.54 -18.27
CA MET A 1 -12.77 -15.39 -18.09
C MET A 1 -12.55 -14.74 -16.74
N SER A 2 -12.09 -15.51 -15.74
CA SER A 2 -12.04 -15.05 -14.35
C SER A 2 -10.89 -14.07 -14.13
N ASN A 3 -11.15 -12.93 -13.49
CA ASN A 3 -10.15 -11.98 -12.98
C ASN A 3 -9.14 -12.60 -11.99
N SER A 4 -9.30 -13.89 -11.64
CA SER A 4 -8.42 -14.65 -10.75
C SER A 4 -6.94 -14.65 -11.18
N GLY A 5 -6.64 -14.57 -12.48
CA GLY A 5 -5.27 -14.66 -12.98
C GLY A 5 -4.39 -13.42 -12.76
N LYS A 6 -4.98 -12.24 -12.49
CA LYS A 6 -4.20 -10.98 -12.42
C LYS A 6 -3.51 -10.76 -11.07
N PHE A 7 -4.04 -11.34 -10.00
CA PHE A 7 -3.53 -11.15 -8.63
C PHE A 7 -2.88 -12.41 -8.05
N ASP A 8 -2.95 -13.54 -8.76
CA ASP A 8 -2.52 -14.84 -8.27
C ASP A 8 -1.03 -14.84 -7.86
N ASP A 9 -0.15 -14.46 -8.78
CA ASP A 9 1.30 -14.45 -8.55
C ASP A 9 1.72 -13.45 -7.47
N LEU A 10 1.14 -12.23 -7.47
CA LEU A 10 1.42 -11.21 -6.45
C LEU A 10 0.91 -11.62 -5.06
N THR A 11 -0.22 -12.33 -5.00
CA THR A 11 -0.79 -12.84 -3.75
C THR A 11 0.09 -13.93 -3.17
N LYS A 12 0.55 -14.86 -3.99
CA LYS A 12 1.50 -15.92 -3.59
C LYS A 12 2.79 -15.33 -3.07
N GLN A 13 3.39 -14.38 -3.80
CA GLN A 13 4.59 -13.68 -3.35
C GLN A 13 4.38 -12.95 -2.01
N LEU A 14 3.24 -12.28 -1.83
CA LEU A 14 2.91 -11.60 -0.57
C LEU A 14 2.84 -12.57 0.61
N ILE A 15 2.17 -13.72 0.43
CA ILE A 15 2.00 -14.74 1.47
C ILE A 15 3.35 -15.36 1.83
N THR A 16 4.13 -15.76 0.83
CA THR A 16 5.47 -16.32 1.05
C THR A 16 6.38 -15.34 1.77
N HIS A 17 6.37 -14.06 1.37
CA HIS A 17 7.26 -13.05 1.96
C HIS A 17 6.82 -12.62 3.37
N LEU A 18 5.53 -12.50 3.64
CA LEU A 18 5.02 -12.01 4.93
C LEU A 18 4.91 -13.12 5.98
N LEU A 19 4.44 -14.31 5.58
CA LEU A 19 4.11 -15.41 6.47
C LEU A 19 5.12 -16.56 6.42
N GLY A 20 5.93 -16.65 5.35
CA GLY A 20 6.93 -17.70 5.19
C GLY A 20 6.37 -19.08 4.82
N PHE A 21 5.07 -19.18 4.54
CA PHE A 21 4.45 -20.43 4.14
C PHE A 21 4.84 -20.81 2.71
N LYS A 22 4.98 -22.12 2.48
CA LYS A 22 5.18 -22.69 1.15
C LYS A 22 3.83 -23.07 0.53
N GLU A 23 3.77 -23.12 -0.80
CA GLU A 23 2.52 -23.38 -1.53
C GLU A 23 1.87 -24.74 -1.22
N ASP A 24 2.66 -25.72 -0.76
CA ASP A 24 2.20 -27.06 -0.38
C ASP A 24 1.61 -27.12 1.03
N GLU A 25 1.70 -26.05 1.81
CA GLU A 25 1.18 -25.98 3.17
C GLU A 25 -0.30 -25.59 3.20
N GLU A 26 -1.08 -26.25 4.06
CA GLU A 26 -2.51 -25.94 4.23
C GLU A 26 -2.76 -24.46 4.59
N ASN A 27 -1.86 -23.88 5.39
CA ASN A 27 -1.95 -22.48 5.80
C ASN A 27 -1.73 -21.51 4.64
N PHE A 28 -0.99 -21.92 3.60
CA PHE A 28 -0.81 -21.11 2.40
C PHE A 28 -2.13 -21.00 1.64
N ILE A 29 -2.79 -22.14 1.39
CA ILE A 29 -4.07 -22.21 0.68
C ILE A 29 -5.14 -21.39 1.41
N ARG A 30 -5.21 -21.48 2.75
CA ARG A 30 -6.14 -20.67 3.55
C ARG A 30 -5.82 -19.17 3.47
N SER A 31 -4.54 -18.81 3.53
CA SER A 31 -4.10 -17.41 3.43
C SER A 31 -4.40 -16.82 2.05
N GLU A 32 -4.23 -17.61 0.99
CA GLU A 32 -4.55 -17.23 -0.39
C GLU A 32 -6.05 -16.95 -0.55
N GLN A 33 -6.90 -17.86 -0.07
CA GLN A 33 -8.35 -17.66 -0.09
C GLN A 33 -8.76 -16.39 0.68
N PHE A 34 -8.15 -16.14 1.83
CA PHE A 34 -8.40 -14.93 2.62
C PHE A 34 -8.00 -13.65 1.87
N VAL A 35 -6.79 -13.60 1.28
CA VAL A 35 -6.31 -12.43 0.55
C VAL A 35 -7.18 -12.18 -0.68
N LEU A 36 -7.47 -13.21 -1.48
CA LEU A 36 -8.33 -13.08 -2.66
C LEU A 36 -9.73 -12.62 -2.30
N SER A 37 -10.32 -13.16 -1.23
CA SER A 37 -11.63 -12.71 -0.74
C SER A 37 -11.62 -11.24 -0.35
N ASN A 38 -10.60 -10.77 0.37
CA ASN A 38 -10.48 -9.35 0.72
C ASN A 38 -10.30 -8.47 -0.52
N LEU A 39 -9.46 -8.88 -1.48
CA LEU A 39 -9.21 -8.08 -2.69
C LEU A 39 -10.44 -8.01 -3.59
N LEU A 40 -11.18 -9.11 -3.77
CA LEU A 40 -12.34 -9.16 -4.67
C LEU A 40 -13.60 -8.55 -4.07
N TYR A 41 -13.75 -8.59 -2.74
CA TYR A 41 -14.99 -8.19 -2.05
C TYR A 41 -14.78 -7.05 -1.05
N HIS A 42 -13.70 -6.27 -1.16
CA HIS A 42 -13.53 -5.08 -0.32
C HIS A 42 -14.61 -4.03 -0.58
N HIS A 43 -15.15 -3.45 0.48
CA HIS A 43 -16.07 -2.31 0.40
C HIS A 43 -15.40 -1.03 0.89
N CYS A 44 -14.27 -0.66 0.25
CA CYS A 44 -13.60 0.60 0.53
C CYS A 44 -14.09 1.69 -0.43
N LEU A 45 -14.23 2.91 0.08
CA LEU A 45 -14.42 4.08 -0.77
C LEU A 45 -13.14 4.36 -1.59
N ALA A 46 -13.30 5.07 -2.70
CA ALA A 46 -12.16 5.57 -3.46
C ALA A 46 -11.24 6.42 -2.58
N VAL A 47 -9.94 6.35 -2.85
CA VAL A 47 -8.92 7.09 -2.09
C VAL A 47 -9.14 8.60 -2.24
N ASN A 48 -9.19 9.32 -1.13
CA ASN A 48 -9.27 10.77 -1.11
C ASN A 48 -7.85 11.36 -1.00
N SER A 49 -7.37 11.99 -2.08
CA SER A 49 -6.03 12.58 -2.19
C SER A 49 -5.76 13.62 -1.09
N HIS A 50 -6.72 14.51 -0.82
CA HIS A 50 -6.60 15.52 0.23
C HIS A 50 -6.52 14.90 1.63
N ALA A 51 -7.28 13.83 1.89
CA ALA A 51 -7.21 13.12 3.16
C ALA A 51 -5.85 12.45 3.36
N VAL A 52 -5.30 11.81 2.32
CA VAL A 52 -3.95 11.23 2.36
C VAL A 52 -2.89 12.31 2.59
N ARG A 53 -2.97 13.44 1.88
CA ARG A 53 -2.06 14.58 2.06
C ARG A 53 -2.07 15.09 3.50
N ARG A 54 -3.27 15.32 4.07
CA ARG A 54 -3.44 15.74 5.47
C ARG A 54 -2.83 14.75 6.46
N SER A 55 -2.98 13.45 6.22
CA SER A 55 -2.39 12.41 7.08
C SER A 55 -0.85 12.46 7.06
N ILE A 56 -0.25 12.68 5.89
CA ILE A 56 1.21 12.82 5.76
C ILE A 56 1.71 14.08 6.47
N ASP A 57 1.02 15.20 6.30
CA ASP A 57 1.36 16.45 7.00
C ASP A 57 1.22 16.31 8.52
N GLY A 58 0.18 15.60 8.98
CA GLY A 58 -0.01 15.26 10.39
C GLY A 58 1.12 14.40 10.96
N LEU A 59 1.62 13.42 10.20
CA LEU A 59 2.78 12.62 10.60
C LEU A 59 4.06 13.46 10.69
N ALA A 60 4.30 14.35 9.73
CA ALA A 60 5.45 15.25 9.76
C ALA A 60 5.38 16.24 10.95
N LEU A 61 4.18 16.74 11.27
CA LEU A 61 3.94 17.56 12.45
C LEU A 61 4.23 16.77 13.73
N LYS A 62 3.73 15.54 13.83
CA LYS A 62 3.99 14.64 14.96
C LYS A 62 5.50 14.42 15.16
N PHE A 63 6.25 14.16 14.10
CA PHE A 63 7.70 14.05 14.18
C PHE A 63 8.35 15.34 14.69
N THR A 64 7.90 16.50 14.23
CA THR A 64 8.39 17.80 14.69
C THR A 64 8.13 18.02 16.18
N ILE A 65 6.92 17.70 16.67
CA ILE A 65 6.55 17.81 18.09
C ILE A 65 7.43 16.90 18.96
N HIS A 66 7.81 15.72 18.47
CA HIS A 66 8.71 14.79 19.15
C HIS A 66 10.21 15.11 18.95
N GLY A 67 10.57 16.29 18.43
CA GLY A 67 11.97 16.70 18.21
C GLY A 67 12.66 15.98 17.04
N GLN A 68 11.94 15.19 16.25
CA GLN A 68 12.46 14.43 15.11
C GLN A 68 12.43 15.25 13.82
N HIS A 69 12.99 16.46 13.84
CA HIS A 69 12.92 17.43 12.74
C HIS A 69 13.50 16.91 11.43
N GLN A 70 14.61 16.16 11.48
CA GLN A 70 15.21 15.56 10.30
C GLN A 70 14.27 14.53 9.65
N ARG A 71 13.56 13.72 10.43
CA ARG A 71 12.58 12.75 9.92
C ARG A 71 11.36 13.45 9.33
N ALA A 72 10.90 14.53 9.96
CA ALA A 72 9.80 15.36 9.45
C ALA A 72 10.14 15.95 8.07
N SER A 73 11.33 16.57 7.94
CA SER A 73 11.81 17.14 6.69
C SER A 73 11.98 16.06 5.62
N ARG A 74 12.61 14.93 5.95
CA ARG A 74 12.85 13.82 5.02
C ARG A 74 11.55 13.16 4.54
N LEU A 75 10.54 13.01 5.41
CA LEU A 75 9.23 12.48 5.01
C LEU A 75 8.57 13.38 3.96
N LYS A 76 8.59 14.71 4.17
CA LYS A 76 8.01 15.67 3.23
C LYS A 76 8.73 15.65 1.88
N ASP A 77 10.06 15.67 1.89
CA ASP A 77 10.90 15.63 0.69
C ASP A 77 10.68 14.34 -0.12
N LEU A 78 10.72 13.16 0.54
CA LEU A 78 10.51 11.88 -0.14
C LEU A 78 9.09 11.75 -0.71
N THR A 79 8.08 12.22 0.03
CA THR A 79 6.69 12.23 -0.47
C THR A 79 6.57 13.11 -1.72
N GLN A 80 7.14 14.31 -1.70
CA GLN A 80 7.11 15.21 -2.84
C GLN A 80 7.81 14.59 -4.06
N LYS A 81 8.98 13.98 -3.87
CA LYS A 81 9.72 13.28 -4.93
C LYS A 81 8.96 12.09 -5.48
N PHE A 82 8.29 11.33 -4.62
CA PHE A 82 7.48 10.19 -5.01
C PHE A 82 6.30 10.62 -5.89
N VAL A 83 5.54 11.63 -5.48
CA VAL A 83 4.41 12.14 -6.27
C VAL A 83 4.87 12.76 -7.59
N ALA A 84 6.02 13.44 -7.61
CA ALA A 84 6.60 13.99 -8.83
C ALA A 84 7.30 12.93 -9.73
N SER A 85 7.30 11.66 -9.32
CA SER A 85 7.94 10.57 -10.07
C SER A 85 7.28 10.40 -11.44
N PRO A 86 8.07 10.13 -12.50
CA PRO A 86 7.54 9.93 -13.85
C PRO A 86 6.52 8.78 -13.96
N ILE A 87 6.51 7.87 -13.00
CA ILE A 87 5.55 6.74 -12.91
C ILE A 87 4.10 7.24 -12.77
N PHE A 88 3.90 8.46 -12.26
CA PHE A 88 2.57 9.03 -12.04
C PHE A 88 2.18 10.10 -13.07
N LYS A 89 2.99 10.34 -14.11
CA LYS A 89 2.75 11.43 -15.08
C LYS A 89 1.47 11.26 -15.89
N ASP A 90 1.03 10.03 -16.14
CA ASP A 90 -0.19 9.73 -16.89
C ASP A 90 -1.43 9.61 -15.97
N HIS A 91 -1.25 9.71 -14.65
CA HIS A 91 -2.35 9.80 -13.70
C HIS A 91 -2.77 11.27 -13.56
N HIS A 92 -3.76 11.69 -14.34
CA HIS A 92 -4.44 12.96 -14.11
C HIS A 92 -5.00 13.01 -12.68
N GLU A 93 -4.54 13.96 -11.88
CA GLU A 93 -5.21 14.34 -10.64
C GLU A 93 -6.64 14.80 -11.02
N ALA A 94 -7.64 14.07 -10.52
CA ALA A 94 -9.04 14.48 -10.57
C ALA A 94 -9.36 15.46 -9.43
#